data_AF-A0A6J4UWC1-F1
#
_entry.id   AF-A0A6J4UWC1-F1
#
_cell.length_a   1.000
_cell.length_b   1.000
_cell.length_c   1.000
_cell.angle_alpha   90.00
_cell.angle_beta   90.00
_cell.angle_gamma   90.00
#
_symmetry.space_group_name_H-M   'P 1'
#
loop_
_entity.id
_entity.type
_entity.pdbx_description
1 polymer ?
#
loop_
_entity_poly.entity_id
_entity_poly.type
_entity_poly.pdbx_seq_one_letter_code
_entity_poly.pdbx_strand_id
1 'polypeptide(L)'
;MPDSGTGGELSPVRIDSAEEQYAYLLAHLGGPEQWSVIDQRLAIAADGRDMEVVSVRMSSGDLTTIAFVASDDDDFLVGEVQSRMEDTTGYLESLMKTASTFSAANPPHHPGTLARFPVPSAQYQHAVAIPMPVLAVEDGRRGLYAPPRVVVIDVRSGEPVGVGEYPGFDPEQWPPERLGDWPPSATLDLGQPRLEGMIARMSACWKRVLTGWFEPGAELDVDLPADIRHSLELRAILDLPEFLPIYDKLNPGFARWLAQHRG
;
A
#
# COMPACT_ATOMS: atom_id res chain seq x y z
N MET A 1 35.59 -27.81 5.30
CA MET A 1 34.94 -26.69 6.00
C MET A 1 34.62 -25.66 4.94
N PRO A 2 33.35 -25.35 4.63
CA PRO A 2 33.05 -24.24 3.76
C PRO A 2 33.10 -22.94 4.55
N ASP A 3 33.76 -21.97 3.94
CA ASP A 3 33.94 -20.60 4.40
C ASP A 3 32.61 -19.94 4.77
N SER A 4 32.59 -19.34 5.95
CA SER A 4 31.65 -18.34 6.40
C SER A 4 31.78 -17.09 5.54
N GLY A 5 31.03 -17.06 4.44
CA GLY A 5 30.88 -15.92 3.56
C GLY A 5 30.39 -14.70 4.33
N THR A 6 31.21 -13.65 4.28
CA THR A 6 30.92 -12.23 4.56
C THR A 6 29.46 -11.90 4.86
N GLY A 7 29.14 -11.81 6.16
CA GLY A 7 27.89 -11.26 6.65
C GLY A 7 27.80 -9.77 6.33
N GLY A 8 27.24 -9.44 5.16
CA GLY A 8 26.56 -8.17 4.99
C GLY A 8 25.40 -8.15 5.98
N GLU A 9 25.30 -7.11 6.79
CA GLU A 9 24.19 -6.91 7.70
C GLU A 9 22.90 -6.86 6.87
N LEU A 10 22.04 -7.87 7.02
CA LEU A 10 20.74 -7.90 6.34
C LEU A 10 19.89 -6.80 6.97
N SER A 11 19.39 -5.88 6.16
CA SER A 11 18.37 -4.93 6.63
C SER A 11 17.05 -5.70 6.74
N PRO A 12 16.51 -5.92 7.96
CA PRO A 12 15.31 -6.70 8.14
C PRO A 12 14.09 -5.97 7.56
N VAL A 13 13.14 -6.74 7.07
CA VAL A 13 11.86 -6.27 6.54
C VAL A 13 10.81 -6.51 7.60
N ARG A 14 10.16 -5.44 8.05
CA ARG A 14 8.99 -5.58 8.91
C ARG A 14 7.84 -6.31 8.19
N ILE A 15 7.27 -7.28 8.88
CA ILE A 15 6.03 -7.98 8.53
C ILE A 15 5.16 -8.14 9.78
N ASP A 16 3.85 -8.08 9.61
CA ASP A 16 2.88 -8.30 10.70
C ASP A 16 2.14 -9.66 10.54
N SER A 17 2.37 -10.41 9.45
CA SER A 17 1.77 -11.74 9.22
C SER A 17 2.51 -12.57 8.15
N ALA A 18 2.20 -13.86 8.07
CA ALA A 18 2.68 -14.73 6.98
C ALA A 18 2.09 -14.32 5.63
N GLU A 19 0.85 -13.82 5.59
CA GLU A 19 0.24 -13.26 4.39
C GLU A 19 1.05 -12.05 3.87
N GLU A 20 1.48 -11.16 4.77
CA GLU A 20 2.33 -10.04 4.41
C GLU A 20 3.72 -10.49 3.93
N GLN A 21 4.31 -11.48 4.59
CA GLN A 21 5.58 -12.08 4.15
C GLN A 21 5.47 -12.65 2.74
N TYR A 22 4.41 -13.41 2.45
CA TYR A 22 4.17 -13.95 1.12
C TYR A 22 3.89 -12.85 0.09
N ALA A 23 3.14 -11.81 0.46
CA ALA A 23 2.92 -10.63 -0.37
C ALA A 23 4.23 -9.90 -0.71
N TYR A 24 5.14 -9.77 0.27
CA TYR A 24 6.48 -9.24 0.04
C TYR A 24 7.24 -10.08 -0.99
N LEU A 25 7.28 -11.40 -0.83
CA LEU A 25 7.96 -12.30 -1.77
C LEU A 25 7.39 -12.16 -3.18
N LEU A 26 6.06 -12.14 -3.33
CA LEU A 26 5.42 -11.95 -4.63
C LEU A 26 5.75 -10.58 -5.27
N ALA A 27 5.74 -9.51 -4.48
CA ALA A 27 6.02 -8.16 -4.96
C ALA A 27 7.46 -8.01 -5.48
N HIS A 28 8.43 -8.62 -4.78
CA HIS A 28 9.86 -8.42 -5.04
C HIS A 28 10.47 -9.50 -5.94
N LEU A 29 10.04 -10.75 -5.80
CA LEU A 29 10.62 -11.91 -6.50
C LEU A 29 9.77 -12.40 -7.66
N GLY A 30 8.56 -11.84 -7.84
CA GLY A 30 7.64 -12.23 -8.91
C GLY A 30 6.75 -13.41 -8.53
N GLY A 31 6.15 -14.05 -9.54
CA GLY A 31 5.20 -15.14 -9.33
C GLY A 31 5.82 -16.36 -8.64
N PRO A 32 5.01 -17.20 -7.96
CA PRO A 32 5.50 -18.35 -7.18
C PRO A 32 6.22 -19.40 -8.04
N GLU A 33 6.04 -19.38 -9.36
CA GLU A 33 6.79 -20.20 -10.30
C GLU A 33 8.25 -19.77 -10.49
N GLN A 34 8.59 -18.55 -10.07
CA GLN A 34 9.90 -17.94 -10.31
C GLN A 34 10.88 -18.20 -9.19
N TRP A 35 10.44 -18.78 -8.06
CA TRP A 35 11.25 -18.95 -6.87
C TRP A 35 10.75 -20.10 -5.98
N SER A 36 11.60 -20.53 -5.04
CA SER A 36 11.26 -21.51 -4.01
C SER A 36 12.01 -21.23 -2.72
N VAL A 37 11.33 -21.37 -1.57
CA VAL A 37 11.99 -21.32 -0.26
C VAL A 37 12.79 -22.62 -0.08
N ILE A 38 14.07 -22.49 0.24
CA ILE A 38 14.96 -23.65 0.44
C ILE A 38 15.46 -23.80 1.87
N ASP A 39 15.41 -22.72 2.66
CA ASP A 39 15.73 -22.70 4.07
C ASP A 39 14.95 -21.56 4.74
N GLN A 40 14.50 -21.80 5.96
CA GLN A 40 13.76 -20.85 6.80
C GLN A 40 14.16 -21.12 8.24
N ARG A 41 14.69 -20.11 8.93
CA ARG A 41 15.23 -20.27 10.29
C ARG A 41 15.04 -19.02 11.11
N LEU A 42 14.97 -19.18 12.43
CA LEU A 42 15.02 -18.07 13.37
C LEU A 42 16.47 -17.62 13.62
N ALA A 43 16.62 -16.32 13.84
CA ALA A 43 17.85 -15.62 14.18
C ALA A 43 17.52 -14.43 15.09
N ILE A 44 18.55 -13.78 15.62
CA ILE A 44 18.40 -12.55 16.42
C ILE A 44 19.05 -11.41 15.64
N ALA A 45 18.33 -10.33 15.43
CA ALA A 45 18.84 -9.11 14.81
C ALA A 45 19.87 -8.40 15.71
N ALA A 46 20.65 -7.47 15.16
CA ALA A 46 21.68 -6.75 15.91
C ALA A 46 21.11 -5.91 17.08
N ASP A 47 19.84 -5.51 16.97
CA ASP A 47 19.07 -4.80 18.00
C ASP A 47 18.43 -5.72 19.05
N GLY A 48 18.59 -7.05 18.92
CA GLY A 48 18.07 -8.05 19.86
C GLY A 48 16.67 -8.57 19.52
N ARG A 49 16.02 -8.09 18.45
CA ARG A 49 14.70 -8.58 18.03
C ARG A 49 14.80 -9.96 17.38
N ASP A 50 13.74 -10.75 17.54
CA ASP A 50 13.58 -12.01 16.81
C ASP A 50 13.42 -11.73 15.32
N MET A 51 14.15 -12.49 14.52
CA MET A 51 14.21 -12.33 13.08
C MET A 51 14.07 -13.68 12.40
N GLU A 52 13.20 -13.76 11.41
CA GLU A 52 13.13 -14.91 10.52
C GLU A 52 14.01 -14.67 9.29
N VAL A 53 14.91 -15.60 9.02
CA VAL A 53 15.78 -15.57 7.85
C VAL A 53 15.32 -16.61 6.85
N VAL A 54 14.88 -16.15 5.69
CA VAL A 54 14.42 -16.98 4.58
C VAL A 54 15.46 -16.96 3.47
N SER A 55 15.89 -18.15 3.04
CA SER A 55 16.71 -18.30 1.83
C SER A 55 15.83 -18.78 0.69
N VAL A 56 15.80 -17.99 -0.38
CA VAL A 56 15.00 -18.23 -1.58
C VAL A 56 15.92 -18.53 -2.75
N ARG A 57 15.60 -19.60 -3.48
CA ARG A 57 16.24 -19.93 -4.76
C ARG A 57 15.35 -19.48 -5.91
N MET A 58 15.87 -18.59 -6.75
CA MET A 58 15.23 -18.15 -7.98
C MET A 58 15.29 -19.27 -9.04
N SER A 59 14.38 -19.24 -10.00
CA SER A 59 14.35 -20.14 -11.16
C SER A 59 15.58 -20.00 -12.06
N SER A 60 16.26 -18.85 -12.01
CA SER A 60 17.59 -18.63 -12.63
C SER A 60 18.71 -19.41 -11.95
N GLY A 61 18.48 -19.93 -10.74
CA GLY A 61 19.48 -20.57 -9.88
C GLY A 61 20.10 -19.63 -8.83
N ASP A 62 19.83 -18.33 -8.92
CA ASP A 62 20.33 -17.34 -7.95
C ASP A 62 19.74 -17.58 -6.56
N LEU A 63 20.55 -17.30 -5.53
CA LEU A 63 20.14 -17.38 -4.14
C LEU A 63 20.00 -15.97 -3.56
N THR A 64 18.88 -15.72 -2.88
CA THR A 64 18.64 -14.48 -2.14
C THR A 64 18.25 -14.82 -0.71
N THR A 65 18.83 -14.12 0.26
CA THR A 65 18.48 -14.24 1.68
C THR A 65 17.76 -12.98 2.10
N ILE A 66 16.59 -13.16 2.73
CA ILE A 66 15.75 -12.06 3.22
C ILE A 66 15.56 -12.27 4.72
N ALA A 67 15.72 -11.19 5.46
CA ALA A 67 15.45 -11.13 6.88
C ALA A 67 14.09 -10.47 7.11
N PHE A 68 13.25 -11.06 7.95
CA PHE A 68 11.96 -10.55 8.36
C PHE A 68 11.93 -10.35 9.87
N VAL A 69 11.34 -9.26 10.33
CA VAL A 69 11.11 -8.98 11.76
C VAL A 69 9.64 -8.72 11.98
N ALA A 70 9.08 -9.27 13.07
CA ALA A 70 7.76 -8.92 13.53
C ALA A 70 7.82 -7.60 14.32
N SER A 71 6.71 -6.86 14.40
CA SER A 71 6.61 -5.75 15.35
C SER A 71 6.62 -6.26 16.79
N ASP A 72 7.27 -5.52 17.69
CA ASP A 72 7.50 -5.89 19.10
C ASP A 72 6.22 -6.21 19.91
N ASP A 73 5.03 -5.94 19.37
CA ASP A 73 3.74 -6.21 20.02
C ASP A 73 3.22 -7.66 19.85
N ASP A 74 3.79 -8.53 19.00
CA ASP A 74 3.25 -9.90 18.86
C ASP A 74 4.26 -10.99 18.42
N ASP A 75 4.22 -12.11 19.15
CA ASP A 75 5.03 -13.33 19.07
C ASP A 75 4.68 -14.23 17.85
N PHE A 76 4.39 -13.66 16.68
CA PHE A 76 3.98 -14.42 15.48
C PHE A 76 5.05 -15.40 14.99
N LEU A 77 6.34 -15.08 15.22
CA LEU A 77 7.47 -15.92 14.82
C LEU A 77 7.61 -17.19 15.68
N VAL A 78 6.86 -17.30 16.80
CA VAL A 78 6.97 -18.38 17.79
C VAL A 78 5.76 -19.32 17.76
N GLY A 79 5.21 -19.64 16.58
CA GLY A 79 4.45 -20.88 16.35
C GLY A 79 3.17 -21.15 17.17
N GLU A 80 2.70 -20.25 18.03
CA GLU A 80 1.41 -20.38 18.72
C GLU A 80 0.31 -19.64 17.95
N VAL A 81 -0.63 -20.46 17.51
CA VAL A 81 -1.84 -20.10 16.77
C VAL A 81 -2.75 -19.19 17.63
N GLN A 82 -3.30 -18.16 16.98
CA GLN A 82 -4.45 -17.32 17.40
C GLN A 82 -4.20 -16.13 18.35
N SER A 83 -3.45 -15.14 17.87
CA SER A 83 -3.90 -13.74 18.00
C SER A 83 -4.48 -13.34 16.65
N ARG A 84 -5.75 -12.92 16.60
CA ARG A 84 -6.35 -12.32 15.40
C ARG A 84 -5.71 -10.96 15.19
N MET A 85 -4.48 -10.92 14.70
CA MET A 85 -4.01 -9.74 14.01
C MET A 85 -4.94 -9.57 12.81
N GLU A 86 -5.62 -8.42 12.73
CA GLU A 86 -6.36 -8.07 11.51
C GLU A 86 -5.33 -7.97 10.39
N ASP A 87 -5.29 -9.01 9.55
CA ASP A 87 -4.51 -9.05 8.32
C ASP A 87 -4.60 -7.68 7.61
N THR A 88 -3.48 -6.98 7.59
CA THR A 88 -3.38 -5.60 7.11
C THR A 88 -3.29 -5.53 5.59
N THR A 89 -3.08 -6.68 4.94
CA THR A 89 -2.94 -6.78 3.48
C THR A 89 -4.24 -6.46 2.73
N GLY A 90 -5.39 -6.63 3.39
CA GLY A 90 -6.72 -6.27 2.84
C GLY A 90 -7.24 -4.88 3.25
N TYR A 91 -6.51 -4.14 4.09
CA TYR A 91 -6.99 -2.88 4.69
C TYR A 91 -7.40 -1.82 3.65
N LEU A 92 -6.53 -1.55 2.66
CA LEU A 92 -6.79 -0.57 1.61
C LEU A 92 -7.99 -0.97 0.74
N GLU A 93 -8.06 -2.24 0.36
CA GLU A 93 -9.15 -2.76 -0.48
C GLU A 93 -10.49 -2.58 0.22
N SER A 94 -10.56 -2.88 1.53
CA SER A 94 -11.75 -2.67 2.36
C SER A 94 -12.21 -1.20 2.32
N LEU A 95 -11.29 -0.25 2.57
CA LEU A 95 -11.60 1.18 2.51
C LEU A 95 -12.08 1.62 1.13
N MET A 96 -11.40 1.21 0.07
CA MET A 96 -11.73 1.58 -1.32
C MET A 96 -13.08 0.98 -1.75
N LYS A 97 -13.40 -0.24 -1.30
CA LYS A 97 -14.70 -0.88 -1.51
C LYS A 97 -15.82 -0.16 -0.77
N THR A 98 -15.60 0.22 0.48
CA THR A 98 -16.54 1.04 1.26
C THR A 98 -16.79 2.38 0.59
N ALA A 99 -15.73 3.06 0.14
CA ALA A 99 -15.85 4.32 -0.58
C ALA A 99 -16.66 4.19 -1.87
N SER A 100 -16.39 3.15 -2.66
CA SER A 100 -17.10 2.89 -3.91
C SER A 100 -18.60 2.63 -3.67
N THR A 101 -18.91 1.79 -2.67
CA THR A 101 -20.28 1.47 -2.26
C THR A 101 -21.02 2.73 -1.79
N PHE A 102 -20.38 3.52 -0.92
CA PHE A 102 -20.98 4.73 -0.39
C PHE A 102 -21.18 5.81 -1.46
N SER A 103 -20.21 5.99 -2.38
CA SER A 103 -20.33 6.93 -3.49
C SER A 103 -21.52 6.58 -4.40
N ALA A 104 -21.68 5.29 -4.73
CA ALA A 104 -22.78 4.81 -5.57
C ALA A 104 -24.16 5.06 -4.96
N ALA A 105 -24.29 4.97 -3.63
CA ALA A 105 -25.54 5.22 -2.91
C ALA A 105 -25.88 6.71 -2.75
N ASN A 106 -24.92 7.62 -2.98
CA ASN A 106 -25.05 9.06 -2.72
C ASN A 106 -24.81 9.88 -3.99
N PRO A 107 -25.82 10.10 -4.86
CA PRO A 107 -25.65 10.82 -6.11
C PRO A 107 -25.19 12.29 -5.92
N PRO A 108 -24.57 12.92 -6.94
CA PRO A 108 -24.34 12.40 -8.29
C PRO A 108 -23.14 11.43 -8.35
N HIS A 109 -23.36 10.21 -8.87
CA HIS A 109 -22.32 9.19 -9.03
C HIS A 109 -22.17 8.84 -10.50
N HIS A 110 -20.93 8.75 -10.98
CA HIS A 110 -20.66 8.28 -12.32
C HIS A 110 -20.37 6.77 -12.28
N PRO A 111 -21.02 5.94 -13.11
CA PRO A 111 -20.85 4.47 -13.06
C PRO A 111 -19.42 3.99 -13.35
N GLY A 112 -18.61 4.82 -13.98
CA GLY A 112 -17.17 4.59 -14.19
C GLY A 112 -16.28 5.00 -13.02
N THR A 113 -16.82 5.37 -11.87
CA THR A 113 -16.01 5.82 -10.73
C THR A 113 -15.14 4.69 -10.17
N LEU A 114 -13.87 4.98 -9.95
CA LEU A 114 -12.87 4.04 -9.44
C LEU A 114 -12.17 4.64 -8.22
N ALA A 115 -12.38 4.10 -7.02
CA ALA A 115 -11.65 4.55 -5.85
C ALA A 115 -10.13 4.43 -6.05
N ARG A 116 -9.35 5.37 -5.49
CA ARG A 116 -7.88 5.35 -5.48
C ARG A 116 -7.33 5.31 -4.05
N PHE A 117 -6.01 5.35 -3.90
CA PHE A 117 -5.38 5.20 -2.60
C PHE A 117 -5.85 6.26 -1.61
N PRO A 118 -6.22 5.87 -0.38
CA PRO A 118 -6.63 6.81 0.67
C PRO A 118 -5.45 7.67 1.11
N VAL A 119 -5.71 8.94 1.37
CA VAL A 119 -4.78 9.84 2.07
C VAL A 119 -5.46 10.43 3.30
N PRO A 120 -4.74 10.80 4.36
CA PRO A 120 -5.37 11.43 5.51
C PRO A 120 -6.19 12.66 5.11
N SER A 121 -7.41 12.76 5.61
CA SER A 121 -8.27 13.91 5.38
C SER A 121 -7.74 15.13 6.13
N ALA A 122 -7.65 16.26 5.46
CA ALA A 122 -7.31 17.54 6.10
C ALA A 122 -8.47 18.11 6.93
N GLN A 123 -9.70 17.67 6.68
CA GLN A 123 -10.93 18.25 7.26
C GLN A 123 -11.48 17.44 8.43
N TYR A 124 -11.20 16.14 8.49
CA TYR A 124 -11.76 15.21 9.46
C TYR A 124 -10.64 14.47 10.19
N GLN A 125 -10.67 14.51 11.53
CA GLN A 125 -9.69 13.80 12.36
C GLN A 125 -9.88 12.29 12.23
N HIS A 126 -8.77 11.53 12.28
CA HIS A 126 -8.77 10.06 12.16
C HIS A 126 -9.57 9.54 10.96
N ALA A 127 -9.54 10.28 9.86
CA ALA A 127 -10.28 9.92 8.66
C ALA A 127 -9.39 10.04 7.42
N VAL A 128 -9.66 9.22 6.42
CA VAL A 128 -9.00 9.27 5.12
C VAL A 128 -9.95 9.81 4.06
N ALA A 129 -9.40 10.62 3.17
CA ALA A 129 -9.99 11.04 1.92
C ALA A 129 -9.58 10.09 0.79
N ILE A 130 -10.58 9.54 0.10
CA ILE A 130 -10.41 8.64 -1.04
C ILE A 130 -10.91 9.37 -2.28
N PRO A 131 -10.00 9.79 -3.19
CA PRO A 131 -10.43 10.41 -4.43
C PRO A 131 -11.09 9.37 -5.34
N MET A 132 -12.11 9.85 -6.06
CA MET A 132 -13.00 9.02 -6.86
C MET A 132 -12.92 9.42 -8.34
N PRO A 133 -11.81 9.16 -9.07
CA PRO A 133 -11.72 9.40 -10.50
C PRO A 133 -12.77 8.64 -11.30
N VAL A 134 -12.92 9.07 -12.55
CA VAL A 134 -13.87 8.50 -13.49
C VAL A 134 -13.14 7.82 -14.63
N LEU A 135 -13.50 6.57 -14.88
CA LEU A 135 -13.24 5.88 -16.14
C LEU A 135 -14.32 6.29 -17.14
N ALA A 136 -13.90 6.92 -18.23
CA ALA A 136 -14.79 7.31 -19.32
C ALA A 136 -14.15 6.98 -20.68
N VAL A 137 -14.98 7.05 -21.72
CA VAL A 137 -14.57 6.94 -23.11
C VAL A 137 -14.90 8.27 -23.78
N GLU A 138 -13.89 8.92 -24.34
CA GLU A 138 -14.00 10.19 -25.06
C GLU A 138 -13.27 10.03 -26.40
N ASP A 139 -13.91 10.44 -27.50
CA ASP A 139 -13.38 10.29 -28.86
C ASP A 139 -12.90 8.86 -29.20
N GLY A 140 -13.60 7.86 -28.67
CA GLY A 140 -13.28 6.43 -28.87
C GLY A 140 -12.09 5.93 -28.06
N ARG A 141 -11.52 6.72 -27.15
CA ARG A 141 -10.40 6.33 -26.28
C ARG A 141 -10.83 6.25 -24.83
N ARG A 142 -10.51 5.13 -24.18
CA ARG A 142 -10.71 4.96 -22.74
C ARG A 142 -9.64 5.75 -21.97
N GLY A 143 -10.06 6.47 -20.94
CA GLY A 143 -9.16 7.25 -20.10
C GLY A 143 -9.58 7.23 -18.64
N LEU A 144 -8.62 7.53 -17.77
CA LEU A 144 -8.88 7.91 -16.39
C LEU A 144 -8.92 9.44 -16.30
N TYR A 145 -9.95 9.96 -15.66
CA TYR A 145 -10.21 11.38 -15.51
C TYR A 145 -10.16 11.78 -14.05
N ALA A 146 -9.74 13.02 -13.78
CA ALA A 146 -9.60 13.58 -12.46
C ALA A 146 -10.87 13.38 -11.62
N PRO A 147 -10.73 13.17 -10.30
CA PRO A 147 -11.86 12.93 -9.42
C PRO A 147 -12.80 14.15 -9.43
N PRO A 148 -14.09 13.98 -9.76
CA PRO A 148 -15.09 14.99 -9.44
C PRO A 148 -15.44 14.97 -7.94
N ARG A 149 -15.15 13.86 -7.25
CA ARG A 149 -15.59 13.61 -5.87
C ARG A 149 -14.53 12.98 -5.00
N VAL A 150 -14.72 13.14 -3.70
CA VAL A 150 -13.93 12.53 -2.63
C VAL A 150 -14.89 11.90 -1.63
N VAL A 151 -14.62 10.66 -1.23
CA VAL A 151 -15.29 10.02 -0.10
C VAL A 151 -14.38 10.09 1.11
N VAL A 152 -14.96 10.37 2.28
CA VAL A 152 -14.25 10.39 3.54
C VAL A 152 -14.70 9.22 4.40
N ILE A 153 -13.77 8.47 4.97
CA ILE A 153 -14.01 7.32 5.86
C ILE A 153 -13.27 7.53 7.17
N ASP A 154 -13.93 7.34 8.32
CA ASP A 154 -13.27 7.30 9.63
C ASP A 154 -12.52 5.96 9.73
N VAL A 155 -11.21 6.02 9.97
CA VAL A 155 -10.35 4.83 9.94
C VAL A 155 -10.51 3.92 11.16
N ARG A 156 -11.13 4.42 12.24
CA ARG A 156 -11.36 3.65 13.47
C ARG A 156 -12.63 2.83 13.37
N SER A 157 -13.69 3.39 12.78
CA SER A 157 -14.95 2.67 12.59
C SER A 157 -15.05 1.97 11.23
N GLY A 158 -14.26 2.41 10.24
CA GLY A 158 -14.41 1.97 8.85
C GLY A 158 -15.66 2.53 8.17
N GLU A 159 -16.39 3.44 8.82
CA GLU A 159 -17.64 3.99 8.32
C GLU A 159 -17.43 5.26 7.49
N PRO A 160 -18.23 5.46 6.43
CA PRO A 160 -18.17 6.68 5.65
C PRO A 160 -18.66 7.87 6.49
N VAL A 161 -17.84 8.92 6.54
CA VAL A 161 -18.17 10.21 7.19
C VAL A 161 -18.97 11.09 6.23
N GLY A 162 -18.66 11.01 4.93
CA GLY A 162 -19.34 11.83 3.93
C GLY A 162 -18.74 11.70 2.54
N VAL A 163 -19.37 12.36 1.58
CA VAL A 163 -18.91 12.46 0.20
C VAL A 163 -19.05 13.91 -0.24
N GLY A 164 -18.01 14.46 -0.84
CA GLY A 164 -17.93 15.84 -1.27
C GLY A 164 -17.36 15.98 -2.67
N GLU A 165 -17.37 17.20 -3.17
CA GLU A 165 -16.66 17.56 -4.40
C GLU A 165 -15.15 17.57 -4.16
N TYR A 166 -14.40 17.16 -5.18
CA TYR A 166 -12.95 17.24 -5.12
C TYR A 166 -12.50 18.71 -5.23
N PRO A 167 -11.51 19.17 -4.43
CA PRO A 167 -11.01 20.54 -4.51
C PRO A 167 -10.55 20.93 -5.92
N GLY A 168 -11.23 21.93 -6.51
CA GLY A 168 -10.94 22.43 -7.85
C GLY A 168 -11.68 21.72 -8.99
N PHE A 169 -12.62 20.82 -8.68
CA PHE A 169 -13.56 20.31 -9.68
C PHE A 169 -14.52 21.43 -10.11
N ASP A 170 -14.75 21.56 -11.42
CA ASP A 170 -15.73 22.46 -12.02
C ASP A 170 -16.81 21.63 -12.74
N PRO A 171 -18.06 21.60 -12.25
CA PRO A 171 -19.13 20.83 -12.87
C PRO A 171 -19.54 21.34 -14.26
N GLU A 172 -19.19 22.58 -14.63
CA GLU A 172 -19.47 23.13 -15.96
C GLU A 172 -18.46 22.60 -17.02
N GLN A 173 -17.31 22.08 -16.58
CA GLN A 173 -16.26 21.53 -17.43
C GLN A 173 -16.27 20.00 -17.40
N TRP A 174 -17.21 19.40 -18.13
CA TRP A 174 -17.32 17.94 -18.27
C TRP A 174 -16.81 17.45 -19.64
N PRO A 175 -15.99 16.38 -19.69
CA PRO A 175 -15.48 15.59 -18.55
C PRO A 175 -14.40 16.34 -17.75
N PRO A 176 -14.09 15.90 -16.50
CA PRO A 176 -12.95 16.43 -15.74
C PRO A 176 -11.63 16.34 -16.52
N GLU A 177 -10.54 16.88 -15.99
CA GLU A 177 -9.23 16.77 -16.64
C GLU A 177 -8.82 15.30 -16.86
N ARG A 178 -8.39 14.97 -18.09
CA ARG A 178 -7.89 13.62 -18.40
C ARG A 178 -6.50 13.40 -17.82
N LEU A 179 -6.33 12.35 -17.03
CA LEU A 179 -5.07 12.00 -16.38
C LEU A 179 -4.20 11.05 -17.22
N GLY A 180 -4.80 10.20 -18.04
CA GLY A 180 -4.06 9.26 -18.87
C GLY A 180 -4.91 8.18 -19.52
N ASP A 181 -4.28 7.33 -20.33
CA ASP A 181 -4.89 6.13 -20.90
C ASP A 181 -5.22 5.11 -19.79
N TRP A 182 -6.28 4.33 -20.01
CA TRP A 182 -6.66 3.23 -19.10
C TRP A 182 -7.03 1.94 -19.87
N PRO A 183 -6.49 0.76 -19.48
CA PRO A 183 -5.52 0.54 -18.40
C PRO A 183 -4.13 1.13 -18.73
N PRO A 184 -3.32 1.50 -17.72
CA PRO A 184 -1.95 1.95 -17.95
C PRO A 184 -1.11 0.85 -18.59
N SER A 185 -0.36 1.16 -19.65
CA SER A 185 0.44 0.14 -20.35
C SER A 185 1.51 -0.48 -19.46
N ALA A 186 2.06 0.29 -18.52
CA ALA A 186 3.13 -0.16 -17.63
C ALA A 186 2.69 -1.26 -16.63
N THR A 187 1.39 -1.47 -16.42
CA THR A 187 0.89 -2.55 -15.56
C THR A 187 0.51 -3.81 -16.34
N LEU A 188 0.52 -3.78 -17.67
CA LEU A 188 0.12 -4.93 -18.50
C LEU A 188 1.12 -6.10 -18.39
N ASP A 189 2.39 -5.80 -18.14
CA ASP A 189 3.46 -6.81 -18.03
C ASP A 189 3.60 -7.37 -16.60
N LEU A 190 2.86 -6.82 -15.63
CA LEU A 190 2.84 -7.33 -14.26
C LEU A 190 1.90 -8.54 -14.22
N GLY A 191 2.48 -9.75 -14.13
CA GLY A 191 1.70 -10.96 -13.91
C GLY A 191 0.79 -10.83 -12.68
N GLN A 192 -0.40 -11.44 -12.73
CA GLN A 192 -1.43 -11.30 -11.69
C GLN A 192 -0.91 -11.58 -10.26
N PRO A 193 -0.16 -12.67 -9.98
CA PRO A 193 0.34 -12.92 -8.63
C PRO A 193 1.24 -11.80 -8.09
N ARG A 194 2.06 -11.20 -8.96
CA ARG A 194 2.92 -10.08 -8.58
C ARG A 194 2.08 -8.84 -8.26
N LEU A 195 1.07 -8.55 -9.07
CA LEU A 195 0.18 -7.42 -8.83
C LEU A 195 -0.57 -7.57 -7.50
N GLU A 196 -1.10 -8.75 -7.22
CA GLU A 196 -1.77 -9.07 -5.94
C GLU A 196 -0.82 -8.90 -4.76
N GLY A 197 0.40 -9.44 -4.85
CA GLY A 197 1.42 -9.27 -3.82
C GLY A 197 1.82 -7.80 -3.59
N MET A 198 1.95 -7.02 -4.67
CA MET A 198 2.24 -5.59 -4.58
C MET A 198 1.11 -4.80 -3.91
N ILE A 199 -0.16 -5.10 -4.23
CA ILE A 199 -1.31 -4.45 -3.60
C ILE A 199 -1.39 -4.81 -2.11
N ALA A 200 -1.23 -6.09 -1.78
CA ALA A 200 -1.23 -6.58 -0.41
C ALA A 200 -0.10 -5.94 0.43
N ARG A 201 1.12 -5.91 -0.12
CA ARG A 201 2.26 -5.28 0.55
C ARG A 201 2.09 -3.77 0.69
N MET A 202 1.60 -3.10 -0.35
CA MET A 202 1.26 -1.68 -0.28
C MET A 202 0.22 -1.42 0.81
N SER A 203 -0.80 -2.28 0.93
CA SER A 203 -1.83 -2.13 1.95
C SER A 203 -1.30 -2.22 3.37
N ALA A 204 -0.46 -3.20 3.64
CA ALA A 204 0.15 -3.38 4.95
C ALA A 204 1.03 -2.18 5.34
N CYS A 205 1.98 -1.80 4.47
CA CYS A 205 2.83 -0.64 4.71
C CYS A 205 2.01 0.64 4.85
N TRP A 206 1.02 0.88 3.98
CA TRP A 206 0.24 2.10 4.01
C TRP A 206 -0.66 2.22 5.24
N LYS A 207 -1.20 1.10 5.76
CA LYS A 207 -1.90 1.10 7.05
C LYS A 207 -0.99 1.66 8.14
N ARG A 208 0.24 1.16 8.24
CA ARG A 208 1.23 1.62 9.22
C ARG A 208 1.62 3.09 9.02
N VAL A 209 1.77 3.53 7.76
CA VAL A 209 1.97 4.94 7.42
C VAL A 209 0.81 5.82 7.90
N LEU A 210 -0.43 5.38 7.72
CA LEU A 210 -1.61 6.10 8.20
C LEU A 210 -1.68 6.13 9.73
N THR A 211 -1.37 5.02 10.40
CA THR A 211 -1.27 4.97 11.88
C THR A 211 -0.24 5.97 12.39
N GLY A 212 0.98 5.95 11.85
CA GLY A 212 2.05 6.88 12.24
C GLY A 212 1.69 8.35 12.01
N TRP A 213 0.87 8.65 11.00
CA TRP A 213 0.34 9.99 10.79
C TRP A 213 -0.73 10.40 11.82
N PHE A 214 -1.68 9.52 12.13
CA PHE A 214 -2.79 9.85 13.03
C PHE A 214 -2.40 9.82 14.52
N GLU A 215 -1.32 9.13 14.87
CA GLU A 215 -0.89 8.94 16.26
C GLU A 215 0.56 9.45 16.47
N PRO A 216 0.80 10.76 16.28
CA PRO A 216 2.14 11.33 16.43
C PRO A 216 2.60 11.24 17.89
N GLY A 217 3.61 10.41 18.14
CA GLY A 217 4.22 10.25 19.47
C GLY A 217 3.83 8.97 20.23
N ALA A 218 3.01 8.08 19.65
CA ALA A 218 3.22 6.65 19.89
C ALA A 218 4.68 6.38 19.50
N GLU A 219 5.44 5.56 20.24
CA GLU A 219 6.83 5.24 19.89
C GLU A 219 6.89 4.91 18.40
N LEU A 220 7.36 5.87 17.60
CA LEU A 220 7.27 5.75 16.15
C LEU A 220 8.24 4.64 15.82
N ASP A 221 7.63 3.53 15.43
CA ASP A 221 8.28 2.30 15.04
C ASP A 221 9.54 2.62 14.23
N VAL A 222 10.66 2.05 14.66
CA VAL A 222 11.97 2.21 14.00
C VAL A 222 11.90 1.90 12.50
N ASP A 223 10.89 1.15 12.07
CA ASP A 223 10.68 0.72 10.70
C ASP A 223 9.75 1.64 9.89
N LEU A 224 9.13 2.69 10.47
CA LEU A 224 8.21 3.58 9.74
C LEU A 224 8.85 4.28 8.52
N PRO A 225 10.09 4.81 8.57
CA PRO A 225 10.74 5.35 7.38
C PRO A 225 10.90 4.31 6.25
N ALA A 226 11.11 3.03 6.60
CA ALA A 226 11.18 1.95 5.62
C ALA A 226 9.80 1.67 5.00
N ASP A 227 8.73 1.64 5.80
CA ASP A 227 7.35 1.50 5.29
C ASP A 227 6.92 2.66 4.40
N ILE A 228 7.30 3.90 4.73
CA ILE A 228 7.04 5.08 3.90
C ILE A 228 7.72 4.92 2.54
N ARG A 229 9.03 4.64 2.53
CA ARG A 229 9.80 4.47 1.29
C ARG A 229 9.23 3.35 0.43
N HIS A 230 8.99 2.18 1.01
CA HIS A 230 8.44 1.03 0.32
C HIS A 230 7.05 1.33 -0.26
N SER A 231 6.15 1.95 0.53
CA SER A 231 4.83 2.34 0.03
C SER A 231 4.91 3.30 -1.16
N LEU A 232 5.85 4.24 -1.13
CA LEU A 232 6.03 5.20 -2.21
C LEU A 232 6.58 4.54 -3.49
N GLU A 233 7.48 3.58 -3.36
CA GLU A 233 8.00 2.76 -4.46
C GLU A 233 6.87 1.93 -5.10
N LEU A 234 6.08 1.21 -4.30
CA LEU A 234 4.94 0.43 -4.79
C LEU A 234 3.88 1.33 -5.43
N ARG A 235 3.57 2.48 -4.81
CA ARG A 235 2.64 3.45 -5.36
C ARG A 235 3.09 3.96 -6.73
N ALA A 236 4.39 4.19 -6.95
CA ALA A 236 4.88 4.64 -8.26
C ALA A 236 4.58 3.63 -9.39
N ILE A 237 4.36 2.36 -9.05
CA ILE A 237 4.02 1.29 -10.00
C ILE A 237 2.49 1.06 -10.06
N LEU A 238 1.82 1.07 -8.91
CA LEU A 238 0.40 0.74 -8.78
C LEU A 238 -0.53 1.92 -9.10
N ASP A 239 -0.08 3.15 -8.85
CA ASP A 239 -0.90 4.37 -8.91
C ASP A 239 -0.78 5.09 -10.26
N LEU A 240 -1.01 4.35 -11.33
CA LEU A 240 -0.97 4.88 -12.70
C LEU A 240 -2.38 5.14 -13.24
N PRO A 241 -2.58 6.17 -14.10
CA PRO A 241 -1.68 7.33 -14.32
C PRO A 241 -1.44 8.13 -13.02
N GLU A 242 -0.33 8.88 -12.97
CA GLU A 242 0.20 9.49 -11.74
C GLU A 242 -0.85 10.36 -11.01
N PHE A 243 -1.15 9.97 -9.78
CA PHE A 243 -2.17 10.61 -8.94
C PHE A 243 -1.58 11.48 -7.83
N LEU A 244 -0.25 11.58 -7.75
CA LEU A 244 0.44 12.33 -6.71
C LEU A 244 -0.01 13.79 -6.59
N PRO A 245 -0.18 14.56 -7.69
CA PRO A 245 -0.66 15.94 -7.59
C PRO A 245 -2.06 16.05 -6.97
N ILE A 246 -2.89 15.01 -7.09
CA ILE A 246 -4.23 14.96 -6.52
C ILE A 246 -4.15 14.73 -5.00
N TYR A 247 -3.33 13.78 -4.58
CA TYR A 247 -3.10 13.51 -3.16
C TYR A 247 -2.49 14.71 -2.43
N ASP A 248 -1.52 15.39 -3.04
CA ASP A 248 -0.88 16.56 -2.46
C ASP A 248 -1.87 17.71 -2.26
N LYS A 249 -2.85 17.87 -3.16
CA LYS A 249 -3.94 18.85 -3.00
C LYS A 249 -4.91 18.48 -1.89
N LEU A 250 -5.21 17.20 -1.69
CA LEU A 250 -6.11 16.73 -0.63
C LEU A 250 -5.52 16.97 0.76
N ASN A 251 -4.22 16.75 0.93
CA ASN A 251 -3.54 17.02 2.20
C ASN A 251 -2.06 17.42 2.00
N PRO A 252 -1.78 18.72 1.80
CA PRO A 252 -0.41 19.22 1.66
C PRO A 252 0.46 19.00 2.90
N GLY A 253 -0.16 18.89 4.09
CA GLY A 253 0.54 18.60 5.34
C GLY A 253 1.13 17.20 5.34
N PHE A 254 0.31 16.20 5.00
CA PHE A 254 0.73 14.81 4.87
C PHE A 254 1.78 14.64 3.75
N ALA A 255 1.60 15.30 2.61
CA ALA A 255 2.60 15.26 1.52
C ALA A 255 3.99 15.75 1.98
N ARG A 256 4.05 16.86 2.72
CA ARG A 256 5.30 17.36 3.30
C ARG A 256 5.88 16.41 4.35
N TRP A 257 5.03 15.81 5.17
CA TRP A 257 5.46 14.83 6.17
C TRP A 257 6.06 13.57 5.50
N LEU A 258 5.43 13.03 4.47
CA LEU A 258 6.00 11.95 3.67
C LEU A 258 7.36 12.34 3.07
N ALA A 259 7.48 13.56 2.55
CA ALA A 259 8.73 14.04 1.96
C ALA A 259 9.89 14.14 2.97
N GLN A 260 9.61 14.44 4.24
CA GLN A 260 10.61 14.48 5.31
C GLN A 260 11.19 13.10 5.64
N HIS A 261 10.43 12.03 5.36
CA HIS A 261 10.80 10.64 5.67
C HIS A 261 11.26 9.85 4.44
N ARG A 262 11.40 10.51 3.28
CA ARG A 262 11.80 9.83 2.03
C ARG A 262 13.25 9.36 2.01
N GLY A 263 14.15 9.99 2.79
CA GLY A 263 15.58 9.63 2.88
C GLY A 263 16.33 9.86 1.59
#